data_AF-A0AAF3EV76-F1
#
_entry.id   AF-A0AAF3EV76-F1
#
_cell.length_a   1.000
_cell.length_b   1.000
_cell.length_c   1.000
_cell.angle_alpha   90.00
_cell.angle_beta   90.00
_cell.angle_gamma   90.00
#
_symmetry.space_group_name_H-M   'P 1'
#
loop_
_entity.id
_entity.type
_entity.pdbx_description
1 polymer ?
#
loop_
_entity_poly.entity_id
_entity_poly.type
_entity_poly.pdbx_seq_one_letter_code
_entity_poly.pdbx_strand_id
1 'polypeptide(L)'
;MLMKLLNSVLKHIFFDDAWEDQPELGRAPNEYFRTFFTLLNSMIDGKEDASSNDPTKVLIGTAYGGRLVVRLPAGTLLFIHLKDKKLIRHKKRWSQVMYMYYLLGHRIMESHMSIEDKQLIAENTYILAIDGDSKFEPEAFLR
;
A
#
# COMPACT_ATOMS: atom_id res chain seq x y z
N MET A 1 15.90 -10.69 -15.66
CA MET A 1 14.96 -10.79 -14.51
C MET A 1 14.82 -9.47 -13.75
N LEU A 2 15.93 -8.76 -13.44
CA LEU A 2 15.88 -7.42 -12.81
C LEU A 2 15.12 -6.34 -13.63
N MET A 3 15.20 -6.35 -14.97
CA MET A 3 14.49 -5.37 -15.82
C MET A 3 12.95 -5.47 -15.76
N LYS A 4 12.36 -6.59 -15.30
CA LYS A 4 10.89 -6.69 -15.15
C LYS A 4 10.38 -6.02 -13.88
N LEU A 5 11.24 -5.79 -12.88
CA LEU A 5 10.89 -5.04 -11.66
C LEU A 5 10.85 -3.53 -11.89
N LEU A 6 11.63 -3.02 -12.85
CA LEU A 6 11.68 -1.59 -13.19
C LEU A 6 10.38 -1.05 -13.81
N ASN A 7 9.61 -1.91 -14.48
CA ASN A 7 8.31 -1.55 -15.05
C ASN A 7 7.11 -1.97 -14.17
N SER A 8 7.34 -2.57 -13.00
CA SER A 8 6.23 -2.92 -12.11
C SER A 8 5.80 -1.68 -11.34
N VAL A 9 4.62 -1.15 -11.66
CA VAL A 9 4.04 -0.02 -10.93
C VAL A 9 3.75 -0.46 -9.51
N LEU A 10 4.54 0.01 -8.54
CA LEU A 10 4.30 -0.31 -7.13
C LEU A 10 3.07 0.46 -6.65
N LYS A 11 2.11 -0.25 -6.05
CA LYS A 11 0.92 0.36 -5.46
C LYS A 11 0.96 0.20 -3.95
N HIS A 12 0.69 1.28 -3.23
CA HIS A 12 0.72 1.31 -1.77
C HIS A 12 -0.64 1.77 -1.23
N ILE A 13 -1.17 1.04 -0.26
CA ILE A 13 -2.38 1.41 0.50
C ILE A 13 -2.00 1.48 1.98
N PHE A 14 -2.39 2.55 2.67
CA PHE A 14 -2.17 2.70 4.11
C PHE A 14 -3.50 2.63 4.84
N PHE A 15 -3.68 1.62 5.69
CA PHE A 15 -4.79 1.56 6.65
C PHE A 15 -4.31 2.17 7.96
N ASP A 16 -4.89 3.33 8.32
CA ASP A 16 -4.76 3.91 9.64
C ASP A 16 -5.62 3.14 10.65
N ASP A 17 -5.08 2.91 11.85
CA ASP A 17 -5.74 2.17 12.95
C ASP A 17 -6.30 0.79 12.51
N ALA A 18 -5.49 0.05 11.74
CA ALA A 18 -5.88 -1.21 11.11
C ALA A 18 -6.12 -2.38 12.09
N TRP A 19 -5.93 -2.15 13.38
CA TRP A 19 -5.87 -3.18 14.40
C TRP A 19 -6.83 -2.85 15.54
N GLU A 20 -7.42 -3.88 16.14
CA GLU A 20 -8.29 -3.83 17.32
C GLU A 20 -7.81 -4.82 18.38
N ASP A 21 -8.17 -4.56 19.64
CA ASP A 21 -7.89 -5.50 20.73
C ASP A 21 -8.98 -6.57 20.76
N GLN A 22 -8.57 -7.83 20.70
CA GLN A 22 -9.41 -9.01 20.77
C GLN A 22 -9.12 -9.75 22.08
N PRO A 23 -10.14 -10.09 22.89
CA PRO A 23 -9.94 -10.67 24.22
C PRO A 23 -9.06 -11.93 24.24
N GLU A 24 -9.14 -12.76 23.21
CA GLU A 24 -8.46 -14.06 23.16
C GLU A 24 -7.19 -14.07 22.30
N LEU A 25 -7.11 -13.19 21.30
CA LEU A 25 -6.06 -13.20 20.27
C LEU A 25 -5.07 -12.02 20.41
N GLY A 26 -5.28 -11.15 21.40
CA GLY A 26 -4.49 -9.94 21.56
C GLY A 26 -4.80 -8.93 20.45
N ARG A 27 -3.79 -8.48 19.71
CA ARG A 27 -3.99 -7.54 18.59
C ARG A 27 -4.34 -8.29 17.31
N ALA A 28 -5.51 -7.99 16.74
CA ALA A 28 -5.96 -8.54 15.46
C ALA A 28 -6.37 -7.42 14.49
N PRO A 29 -6.42 -7.67 13.17
CA PRO A 29 -6.92 -6.68 12.23
C PRO A 29 -8.40 -6.35 12.47
N ASN A 30 -8.77 -5.09 12.25
CA ASN A 30 -10.14 -4.60 12.46
C ASN A 30 -11.11 -5.05 11.36
N GLU A 31 -12.41 -4.80 11.57
CA GLU A 31 -13.47 -5.16 10.61
C GLU A 31 -13.30 -4.55 9.22
N TYR A 32 -12.78 -3.32 9.13
CA TYR A 32 -12.60 -2.62 7.86
C TYR A 32 -11.53 -3.30 7.01
N PHE A 33 -10.39 -3.64 7.61
CA PHE A 33 -9.35 -4.36 6.91
C PHE A 33 -9.80 -5.77 6.55
N ARG A 34 -10.53 -6.47 7.43
CA ARG A 34 -11.09 -7.79 7.13
C ARG A 34 -12.02 -7.74 5.93
N THR A 35 -12.90 -6.74 5.86
CA THR A 35 -13.81 -6.53 4.74
C THR A 35 -13.05 -6.29 3.44
N PHE A 36 -12.06 -5.39 3.47
CA PHE A 36 -11.18 -5.13 2.34
C PHE A 36 -10.43 -6.39 1.89
N PHE A 37 -9.87 -7.15 2.83
CA PHE A 37 -9.12 -8.38 2.55
C PHE A 37 -10.01 -9.45 1.90
N THR A 38 -11.25 -9.62 2.38
CA THR A 38 -12.23 -10.54 1.77
C THR A 38 -12.58 -10.13 0.34
N LEU A 39 -12.83 -8.85 0.09
CA LEU A 39 -13.11 -8.33 -1.26
C LEU A 39 -11.89 -8.45 -2.18
N LEU A 40 -10.69 -8.21 -1.67
CA LEU A 40 -9.46 -8.35 -2.43
C LEU A 40 -9.26 -9.81 -2.86
N ASN A 41 -9.48 -10.76 -1.95
CA ASN A 41 -9.38 -12.18 -2.26
C ASN A 41 -10.41 -12.60 -3.30
N SER A 42 -11.68 -12.20 -3.17
CA SER A 42 -12.70 -12.59 -4.16
C SER A 42 -12.40 -12.06 -5.57
N MET A 43 -11.78 -10.89 -5.69
CA MET A 43 -11.37 -10.32 -6.99
C MET A 43 -10.14 -11.01 -7.61
N ILE A 44 -9.23 -11.51 -6.78
CA ILE A 44 -8.02 -12.20 -7.23
C ILE A 44 -8.35 -13.63 -7.58
N ASP A 45 -9.03 -14.35 -6.68
CA ASP A 45 -9.32 -15.77 -6.82
C ASP A 45 -10.31 -16.04 -7.97
N GLY A 46 -11.17 -15.08 -8.32
CA GLY A 46 -12.04 -15.15 -9.50
C GLY A 46 -11.33 -14.98 -10.85
N LYS A 47 -10.02 -14.70 -10.86
CA LYS A 47 -9.22 -14.43 -12.07
C LYS A 47 -7.97 -15.31 -12.21
N GLU A 48 -7.69 -16.19 -11.25
CA GLU A 48 -6.55 -17.12 -11.32
C GLU A 48 -6.96 -18.44 -11.97
N ASP A 49 -6.28 -18.81 -13.07
CA ASP A 49 -6.25 -20.19 -13.55
C ASP A 49 -5.54 -21.05 -12.49
N ALA A 50 -6.15 -22.16 -12.09
CA ALA A 50 -5.82 -23.02 -10.94
C ALA A 50 -4.42 -23.68 -10.90
N SER A 51 -3.44 -23.16 -11.65
CA SER A 51 -2.13 -23.76 -11.91
C SER A 51 -0.93 -23.08 -11.25
N SER A 52 -1.07 -21.94 -10.58
CA SER A 52 0.06 -21.26 -9.91
C SER A 52 0.09 -21.51 -8.39
N ASN A 53 0.93 -22.45 -7.96
CA ASN A 53 1.20 -22.78 -6.55
C ASN A 53 2.08 -21.75 -5.79
N ASP A 54 2.29 -20.55 -6.35
CA ASP A 54 3.20 -19.55 -5.76
C ASP A 54 2.43 -18.67 -4.75
N PRO A 55 2.94 -18.42 -3.53
CA PRO A 55 2.20 -17.63 -2.54
C PRO A 55 2.00 -16.20 -3.06
N THR A 56 0.76 -15.87 -3.42
CA THR A 56 0.40 -14.56 -3.95
C THR A 56 0.34 -13.48 -2.87
N LYS A 57 0.39 -13.86 -1.58
CA LYS A 57 0.14 -12.98 -0.43
C LYS A 57 1.15 -13.28 0.69
N VAL A 58 1.88 -12.27 1.17
CA VAL A 58 2.86 -12.39 2.26
C VAL A 58 2.61 -11.32 3.32
N LEU A 59 2.42 -11.72 4.57
CA LEU A 59 2.29 -10.80 5.71
C LEU A 59 3.62 -10.66 6.46
N ILE A 60 4.04 -9.42 6.69
CA ILE A 60 5.32 -9.08 7.31
C ILE A 60 5.08 -8.14 8.50
N GLY A 61 5.67 -8.43 9.65
CA GLY A 61 5.68 -7.52 10.80
C GLY A 61 6.57 -6.30 10.54
N THR A 62 6.15 -5.12 10.98
CA THR A 62 6.90 -3.87 10.81
C THR A 62 6.93 -3.08 12.12
N ALA A 63 7.86 -2.13 12.25
CA ALA A 63 7.96 -1.28 13.44
C ALA A 63 6.71 -0.43 13.72
N TYR A 64 5.81 -0.29 12.75
CA TYR A 64 4.56 0.47 12.86
C TYR A 64 3.31 -0.41 12.82
N GLY A 65 3.44 -1.74 12.84
CA GLY A 65 2.32 -2.70 12.76
C GLY A 65 2.64 -3.84 11.80
N GLY A 66 1.95 -3.90 10.67
CA GLY A 66 2.15 -4.95 9.66
C GLY A 66 2.16 -4.43 8.23
N ARG A 67 2.57 -5.29 7.31
CA ARG A 67 2.50 -5.05 5.87
C ARG A 67 2.13 -6.34 5.14
N LEU A 68 1.00 -6.32 4.45
CA LEU A 68 0.59 -7.37 3.53
C LEU A 68 1.09 -7.01 2.13
N VAL A 69 1.82 -7.92 1.50
CA VAL A 69 2.29 -7.79 0.12
C VAL A 69 1.49 -8.77 -0.73
N VAL A 70 0.81 -8.26 -1.76
CA VAL A 70 -0.02 -9.05 -2.66
C VAL A 70 0.48 -8.89 -4.09
N ARG A 71 0.66 -10.00 -4.80
CA ARG A 71 0.89 -10.01 -6.24
C ARG A 71 -0.48 -10.04 -6.93
N LEU A 72 -0.80 -8.96 -7.64
CA LEU A 72 -2.03 -8.86 -8.43
C LEU A 72 -1.88 -9.62 -9.77
N PRO A 73 -3.01 -9.96 -10.43
CA PRO A 73 -3.00 -10.41 -11.82
C PRO A 73 -2.20 -9.44 -12.70
N ALA A 74 -1.46 -9.96 -13.68
CA ALA A 74 -0.44 -9.25 -14.48
C ALA A 74 0.89 -8.89 -13.76
N GLY A 75 1.09 -9.35 -12.52
CA GLY A 75 2.40 -9.33 -11.85
C GLY A 75 2.73 -8.06 -11.07
N THR A 76 1.79 -7.10 -11.02
CA THR A 76 1.88 -5.88 -10.22
C THR A 76 1.92 -6.20 -8.72
N LEU A 77 2.79 -5.52 -7.96
CA LEU A 77 2.86 -5.67 -6.50
C LEU A 77 2.05 -4.59 -5.79
N LEU A 78 1.15 -5.03 -4.92
CA LEU A 78 0.35 -4.21 -4.03
C LEU A 78 0.86 -4.36 -2.59
N PHE A 79 1.27 -3.25 -1.98
CA PHE A 79 1.73 -3.16 -0.60
C PHE A 79 0.63 -2.53 0.26
N ILE A 80 0.09 -3.28 1.19
CA ILE A 80 -0.92 -2.78 2.13
C ILE A 80 -0.28 -2.66 3.50
N HIS A 81 -0.17 -1.43 3.98
CA HIS A 81 0.45 -1.07 5.25
C HIS A 81 -0.63 -0.98 6.33
N LEU A 82 -0.53 -1.83 7.36
CA LEU A 82 -1.47 -1.95 8.46
C LEU A 82 -0.90 -1.25 9.69
N LYS A 83 -1.26 0.01 9.89
CA LYS A 83 -0.72 0.82 10.97
C LYS A 83 -1.41 0.50 12.29
N ASP A 84 -0.62 0.18 13.31
CA ASP A 84 -1.10 0.04 14.68
C ASP A 84 -0.97 1.39 15.42
N LYS A 85 -2.10 1.95 15.85
CA LYS A 85 -2.11 3.20 16.63
C LYS A 85 -1.34 3.11 17.95
N LYS A 86 -1.14 1.92 18.51
CA LYS A 86 -0.35 1.70 19.74
C LYS A 86 1.16 1.80 19.49
N LEU A 87 1.60 1.58 18.25
CA LEU A 87 3.01 1.63 17.86
C LEU A 87 3.41 2.97 17.22
N ILE A 88 2.43 3.83 16.92
CA ILE A 88 2.65 5.08 16.18
C ILE A 88 2.10 6.26 16.97
N ARG A 89 2.81 7.39 16.90
CA ARG A 89 2.36 8.63 17.52
C ARG A 89 1.02 9.13 16.93
N HIS A 90 0.02 9.31 17.80
CA HIS A 90 -1.30 9.81 17.42
C HIS A 90 -1.27 11.25 16.87
N LYS A 91 -2.24 11.57 16.00
CA LYS A 91 -2.59 12.93 15.51
C LYS A 91 -1.48 13.66 14.72
N LYS A 92 -0.58 12.93 14.05
CA LYS A 92 0.51 13.47 13.23
C LYS A 92 0.35 13.13 11.75
N ARG A 93 -0.77 13.53 11.14
CA ARG A 93 -1.13 13.22 9.74
C ARG A 93 -0.28 13.97 8.70
N TRP A 94 -0.09 15.28 8.86
CA TRP A 94 0.70 16.10 7.91
C TRP A 94 2.17 15.69 7.80
N SER A 95 2.78 15.28 8.92
CA SER A 95 4.15 14.77 8.91
C SER A 95 4.27 13.45 8.14
N GLN A 96 3.21 12.64 8.04
CA GLN A 96 3.27 11.39 7.26
C GLN A 96 3.42 11.67 5.76
N VAL A 97 2.67 12.63 5.23
CA VAL A 97 2.80 13.04 3.82
C VAL A 97 4.21 13.58 3.55
N MET A 98 4.73 14.42 4.45
CA MET A 98 6.13 14.89 4.40
C MET A 98 7.14 13.75 4.39
N TYR A 99 7.00 12.75 5.25
CA TYR A 99 7.90 11.59 5.28
C TYR A 99 7.81 10.75 4.00
N MET A 100 6.63 10.61 3.40
CA MET A 100 6.48 9.89 2.14
C MET A 100 7.19 10.62 0.99
N TYR A 101 7.02 11.95 0.89
CA TYR A 101 7.77 12.76 -0.08
C TYR A 101 9.27 12.66 0.12
N TYR A 102 9.74 12.76 1.37
CA TYR A 102 11.17 12.63 1.68
C TYR A 102 11.73 11.26 1.29
N LEU A 103 11.05 10.17 1.65
CA LEU A 103 11.50 8.81 1.34
C LEU A 103 11.44 8.50 -0.15
N LEU A 104 10.41 8.96 -0.85
CA LEU A 104 10.29 8.80 -2.31
C LEU A 104 11.39 9.59 -3.03
N GLY A 105 11.58 10.86 -2.65
CA GLY A 105 12.67 11.69 -3.18
C GLY A 105 14.04 11.05 -2.94
N HIS A 106 14.31 10.58 -1.72
CA HIS A 106 15.55 9.88 -1.38
C HIS A 106 15.76 8.63 -2.25
N ARG A 107 14.75 7.76 -2.39
CA ARG A 107 14.85 6.54 -3.20
C ARG A 107 15.10 6.81 -4.69
N ILE A 108 14.46 7.84 -5.24
CA ILE A 108 14.67 8.23 -6.64
C ILE A 108 16.10 8.78 -6.80
N MET A 109 16.55 9.62 -5.88
CA MET A 109 17.89 10.24 -5.93
C MET A 109 19.02 9.23 -5.71
N GLU A 110 18.86 8.25 -4.83
CA GLU A 110 19.83 7.18 -4.56
C GLU A 110 19.93 6.13 -5.68
N SER A 111 18.97 6.09 -6.61
CA SER A 111 19.02 5.13 -7.71
C SER A 111 20.23 5.37 -8.64
N HIS A 112 20.74 4.31 -9.26
CA HIS A 112 21.85 4.38 -10.23
C HIS A 112 21.42 4.86 -11.64
N MET A 113 20.27 5.55 -11.75
CA MET A 113 19.72 6.02 -13.03
C MET A 113 20.36 7.35 -13.48
N SER A 114 20.20 7.69 -14.75
CA SER A 114 20.60 9.01 -15.27
C SER A 114 19.79 10.12 -14.62
N ILE A 115 20.26 11.36 -14.75
CA ILE A 115 19.53 12.52 -14.23
C ILE A 115 18.18 12.67 -14.95
N GLU A 116 18.13 12.44 -16.26
CA GLU A 116 16.89 12.52 -17.03
C GLU A 116 15.87 11.46 -16.59
N ASP A 117 16.30 10.21 -16.36
CA ASP A 117 15.43 9.11 -15.92
C ASP A 117 14.87 9.36 -14.50
N LYS A 118 15.70 9.91 -13.60
CA LYS A 118 15.26 10.30 -12.26
C LYS A 118 14.17 11.37 -12.31
N GLN A 119 14.35 12.37 -13.17
CA GLN A 119 13.39 13.44 -13.36
C GLN A 119 12.05 12.89 -13.88
N LEU A 120 12.10 12.03 -14.90
CA LEU A 120 10.91 11.40 -15.47
C LEU A 120 10.16 10.54 -14.44
N ILE A 121 10.87 9.79 -13.60
CA ILE A 121 10.25 8.96 -12.56
C ILE A 121 9.66 9.82 -11.44
N ALA A 122 10.34 10.90 -11.06
CA ALA A 122 9.81 11.86 -10.09
C ALA A 122 8.50 12.50 -10.57
N GLU A 123 8.44 12.89 -11.84
CA GLU A 123 7.24 13.49 -12.47
C GLU A 123 6.07 12.51 -12.57
N ASN A 124 6.36 11.21 -12.64
CA ASN A 124 5.36 10.13 -12.71
C ASN A 124 5.12 9.43 -11.37
N THR A 125 5.64 9.96 -10.25
CA THR A 125 5.42 9.43 -8.91
C THR A 125 4.37 10.27 -8.18
N TYR A 126 3.21 9.68 -7.91
CA TYR A 126 2.09 10.36 -7.27
C TYR A 126 1.79 9.78 -5.89
N ILE A 127 1.52 10.66 -4.92
CA ILE A 127 0.89 10.28 -3.66
C ILE A 127 -0.59 10.64 -3.76
N LEU A 128 -1.45 9.63 -3.82
CA LEU A 128 -2.88 9.84 -3.68
C LEU A 128 -3.22 9.83 -2.19
N ALA A 129 -3.65 10.97 -1.66
CA ALA A 129 -4.18 11.09 -0.30
C ALA A 129 -5.68 11.37 -0.38
N ILE A 130 -6.51 10.44 0.11
CA ILE A 130 -7.95 10.67 0.28
C ILE A 130 -8.12 11.20 1.71
N ASP A 131 -8.23 12.52 1.86
CA ASP A 131 -8.58 13.11 3.15
C ASP A 131 -10.08 12.86 3.41
N GLY A 132 -10.38 12.21 4.53
CA GLY A 132 -11.74 11.74 4.88
C GLY A 132 -12.73 12.85 5.23
N ASP A 133 -12.35 14.12 5.10
CA ASP A 133 -13.20 15.29 5.34
C ASP A 133 -13.80 15.89 4.05
N SER A 134 -13.66 15.19 2.91
CA SER A 134 -14.24 15.62 1.64
C SER A 134 -15.50 14.81 1.35
N LYS A 135 -16.66 15.47 1.24
CA LYS A 135 -17.86 14.83 0.67
C LYS A 135 -17.57 14.50 -0.79
N PHE A 136 -17.46 13.22 -1.11
CA PHE A 136 -17.33 12.76 -2.49
C PHE A 136 -18.72 12.64 -3.11
N GLU A 137 -19.03 13.54 -4.03
CA GLU A 137 -20.15 13.38 -4.95
C GLU A 137 -19.71 12.56 -6.17
N PRO A 138 -20.59 11.77 -6.79
CA PRO A 138 -20.27 10.95 -7.98
C PRO A 138 -19.58 11.74 -9.12
N GLU A 139 -19.86 13.03 -9.21
CA GLU A 139 -19.29 13.98 -10.16
C GLU A 139 -17.76 14.18 -10.00
N ALA A 140 -17.21 13.89 -8.81
CA ALA A 140 -15.78 14.00 -8.52
C ALA A 140 -14.92 12.98 -9.30
N PHE A 141 -15.54 11.96 -9.89
CA PHE A 141 -14.87 10.94 -10.71
C PHE A 141 -14.98 11.19 -12.23
N LEU A 142 -15.76 12.18 -12.65
CA LEU A 142 -16.12 12.40 -14.07
C LEU A 142 -15.39 13.58 -14.73
N ARG A 143 -14.25 14.02 -14.20
CA ARG A 143 -13.36 14.99 -14.87
C ARG A 143 -11.92 14.52 -14.94
#